data_AF-A0A261BS13-F1
#
_entry.id   AF-A0A261BS13-F1
#
_cell.length_a   1.000
_cell.length_b   1.000
_cell.length_c   1.000
_cell.angle_alpha   90.00
_cell.angle_beta   90.00
_cell.angle_gamma   90.00
#
_symmetry.space_group_name_H-M   'P 1'
#
loop_
_entity.id
_entity.type
_entity.pdbx_description
1 polymer ?
#
loop_
_entity_poly.entity_id
_entity_poly.type
_entity_poly.pdbx_seq_one_letter_code
_entity_poly.pdbx_strand_id
1 'polypeptide(L)'
;MVTRLSYQGLRCVLEHLEASRRFHITARSPVLQKFEKSIPLRVSYFHLDRRFVSVNNVRIEVDYDKVGFKNNGEEVCKRKIPRKRKHQQELGYPIKTMYKYFLDGRSSILVDRLEIYEEVKKLNFSGNLKIQVNQLDTDYHEFSQYLPFIDSKCFPLKKLRTAINGPEDFDHPVINSPECLALGFFWEFIPDSSRFSIPIDGNAKIIIYGVEVSDRSKDRFELVVKIRNTMEGPIPPKSKPLSYDALKSVIKSMSVEKRQELHDYLPSLRATNALLPYTIEGVRICENEIQINRKVWTFVKNPEQSNSGDDDSNQTTISIQDFDSGKTSPDITVKKSPDEALEKCFNVYVKNGSTIQDLNLSGVPKFLCERDESDGFKLNISTLRTNGVLVDVFDYFIRFVNLDKLEKISLLIHNRYIYQSGQFEMLEKPSIINCKNLDLFTMVPETPPINYITGLRNQTLILRHSYFSVNDLRMLIENWKTSNRPIGTSFYLYSYKNDTNKTFNSLELQDTFPVEIQCDLTDKPGIGMKMDDDRNLVLYHGQHLINGMYRPALKMEVIASGSLKKIGDSEPH
;
A
#
# COMPACT_ATOMS: atom_id res chain seq x y z
N MET A 1 44.98 -52.57 -36.76
CA MET A 1 44.68 -51.17 -37.13
C MET A 1 43.59 -50.66 -36.20
N VAL A 2 43.83 -49.57 -35.46
CA VAL A 2 42.78 -48.96 -34.63
C VAL A 2 41.92 -48.08 -35.56
N THR A 3 40.69 -48.50 -35.81
CA THR A 3 39.70 -47.72 -36.56
C THR A 3 39.40 -46.42 -35.80
N ARG A 4 39.66 -45.27 -36.43
CA ARG A 4 39.36 -43.95 -35.85
C ARG A 4 37.85 -43.74 -35.81
N LEU A 5 37.36 -43.11 -34.74
CA LEU A 5 35.96 -42.67 -34.67
C LEU A 5 35.67 -41.67 -35.79
N SER A 6 34.48 -41.80 -36.39
CA SER A 6 33.98 -40.83 -37.37
C SER A 6 33.74 -39.46 -36.71
N TYR A 7 33.62 -38.41 -37.52
CA TYR A 7 33.27 -37.07 -37.02
C TYR A 7 32.00 -37.07 -36.17
N GLN A 8 30.95 -37.78 -36.61
CA GLN A 8 29.70 -37.90 -35.85
C GLN A 8 29.88 -38.67 -34.53
N GLY A 9 30.70 -39.74 -34.55
CA GLY A 9 31.04 -40.48 -33.34
C GLY A 9 31.78 -39.61 -32.32
N LEU A 10 32.77 -38.83 -32.76
CA LEU A 10 33.48 -37.89 -31.89
C LEU A 10 32.56 -36.80 -31.35
N ARG A 11 31.63 -36.28 -32.18
CA ARG A 11 30.64 -35.29 -31.75
C ARG A 11 29.74 -35.83 -30.64
N CYS A 12 29.21 -37.04 -30.82
CA CYS A 12 28.36 -37.71 -29.84
C CYS A 12 29.09 -37.96 -28.51
N VAL A 13 30.34 -38.42 -28.57
CA VAL A 13 31.17 -38.64 -27.37
C VAL A 13 31.40 -37.33 -26.62
N LEU A 14 31.78 -36.25 -27.31
CA LEU A 14 32.00 -34.94 -26.68
C LEU A 14 30.72 -34.32 -26.10
N GLU A 15 29.55 -34.61 -26.67
CA GLU A 15 28.27 -34.12 -26.14
C GLU A 15 27.93 -34.72 -24.77
N HIS A 16 28.27 -36.00 -24.56
CA HIS A 16 27.94 -36.75 -23.34
C HIS A 16 29.11 -36.83 -22.34
N LEU A 17 30.27 -36.28 -22.69
CA LEU A 17 31.43 -36.25 -21.82
C LEU A 17 31.28 -35.15 -20.76
N GLU A 18 31.60 -35.47 -19.51
CA GLU A 18 31.65 -34.49 -18.42
C GLU A 18 32.54 -33.29 -18.81
N ALA A 19 32.04 -32.07 -18.53
CA ALA A 19 32.60 -30.82 -19.03
C ALA A 19 34.10 -30.65 -18.73
N SER A 20 34.54 -30.98 -17.52
CA SER A 20 35.95 -30.87 -17.11
C SER A 20 36.84 -31.81 -17.92
N ARG A 21 36.41 -33.06 -18.11
CA ARG A 21 37.12 -34.03 -18.97
C ARG A 21 37.13 -33.59 -20.42
N ARG A 22 36.02 -33.03 -20.91
CA ARG A 22 35.90 -32.48 -22.27
C ARG A 22 36.90 -31.35 -22.52
N PHE A 23 37.02 -30.39 -21.60
CA PHE A 23 38.05 -29.34 -21.70
C PHE A 23 39.46 -29.92 -21.66
N HIS A 24 39.73 -30.89 -20.77
CA HIS A 24 41.04 -31.51 -20.65
C HIS A 24 41.52 -32.20 -21.93
N ILE A 25 40.64 -32.98 -22.57
CA ILE A 25 40.93 -33.71 -23.81
C ILE A 25 41.05 -32.73 -24.99
N THR A 26 40.14 -31.76 -25.07
CA THR A 26 40.11 -30.78 -26.18
C THR A 26 41.33 -29.86 -26.15
N ALA A 27 41.78 -29.44 -24.97
CA ALA A 27 43.00 -28.62 -24.83
C ALA A 27 44.26 -29.30 -25.41
N ARG A 28 44.27 -30.63 -25.53
CA ARG A 28 45.40 -31.43 -26.03
C ARG A 28 45.21 -31.93 -27.46
N SER A 29 44.08 -31.62 -28.11
CA SER A 29 43.76 -32.12 -29.45
C SER A 29 43.34 -30.98 -30.39
N PRO A 30 44.23 -30.55 -31.31
CA PRO A 30 43.91 -29.53 -32.31
C PRO A 30 42.73 -29.92 -33.22
N VAL A 31 42.50 -31.22 -33.43
CA VAL A 31 41.37 -31.73 -34.22
C VAL A 31 40.04 -31.47 -33.52
N LEU A 32 39.97 -31.74 -32.21
CA LEU A 32 38.75 -31.53 -31.43
C LEU A 32 38.46 -30.03 -31.24
N GLN A 33 39.50 -29.19 -31.09
CA GLN A 33 39.34 -27.74 -30.96
C GLN A 33 38.59 -27.09 -32.13
N LYS A 34 38.66 -27.68 -33.34
CA LYS A 34 37.99 -27.16 -34.54
C LYS A 34 36.46 -27.19 -34.46
N PHE A 35 35.88 -28.12 -33.69
CA PHE A 35 34.43 -28.32 -33.66
C PHE A 35 33.85 -28.50 -32.27
N GLU A 36 34.66 -28.60 -31.20
CA GLU A 36 34.15 -28.78 -29.84
C GLU A 36 33.18 -27.66 -29.43
N LYS A 37 33.43 -26.42 -29.85
CA LYS A 37 32.59 -25.26 -29.52
C LYS A 37 31.20 -25.29 -30.20
N SER A 38 31.03 -26.06 -31.28
CA SER A 38 29.72 -26.22 -31.95
C SER A 38 28.79 -27.22 -31.26
N ILE A 39 29.30 -27.92 -30.23
CA ILE A 39 28.53 -28.86 -29.43
C ILE A 39 28.11 -28.13 -28.15
N PRO A 40 26.81 -28.14 -27.76
CA PRO A 40 26.36 -27.52 -26.53
C PRO A 40 27.15 -28.01 -25.30
N LEU A 41 27.41 -27.10 -24.37
CA LEU A 41 28.07 -27.43 -23.11
C LEU A 41 27.00 -27.72 -22.04
N ARG A 42 27.05 -28.89 -21.39
CA ARG A 42 26.16 -29.25 -20.28
C ARG A 42 26.93 -29.27 -18.97
N VAL A 43 26.54 -28.45 -18.00
CA VAL A 43 27.19 -28.31 -16.69
C VAL A 43 26.14 -28.21 -15.59
N SER A 44 26.43 -28.72 -14.38
CA SER A 44 25.52 -28.55 -13.24
C SER A 44 25.71 -27.19 -12.58
N TYR A 45 26.95 -26.71 -12.54
CA TYR A 45 27.30 -25.46 -11.87
C TYR A 45 28.29 -24.66 -12.70
N PHE A 46 28.00 -23.37 -12.88
CA PHE A 46 28.89 -22.45 -13.57
C PHE A 46 28.95 -21.12 -12.82
N HIS A 47 30.16 -20.70 -12.43
CA HIS A 47 30.40 -19.46 -11.69
C HIS A 47 31.39 -18.58 -12.45
N LEU A 48 30.99 -17.33 -12.71
CA LEU A 48 31.81 -16.27 -13.30
C LEU A 48 32.08 -15.18 -12.25
N ASP A 49 33.30 -15.14 -11.72
CA ASP A 49 33.75 -14.16 -10.72
C ASP A 49 34.93 -13.33 -11.22
N ARG A 50 35.06 -12.11 -10.70
CA ARG A 50 36.17 -11.19 -10.98
C ARG A 50 37.56 -11.82 -10.81
N ARG A 51 37.72 -12.86 -9.99
CA ARG A 51 39.01 -13.51 -9.66
C ARG A 51 39.08 -14.98 -10.07
N PHE A 52 37.97 -15.62 -10.41
CA PHE A 52 37.98 -17.04 -10.73
C PHE A 52 36.81 -17.47 -11.63
N VAL A 53 36.99 -18.60 -12.30
CA VAL A 53 35.90 -19.30 -13.00
C VAL A 53 35.76 -20.69 -12.40
N SER A 54 34.53 -21.09 -12.06
CA SER A 54 34.25 -22.46 -11.62
C SER A 54 33.32 -23.15 -12.60
N VAL A 55 33.70 -24.34 -13.05
CA VAL A 55 32.84 -25.24 -13.82
C VAL A 55 32.73 -26.55 -13.05
N ASN A 56 31.53 -26.86 -12.57
CA ASN A 56 31.28 -27.96 -11.65
C ASN A 56 32.27 -27.90 -10.47
N ASN A 57 33.14 -28.91 -10.36
CA ASN A 57 34.10 -29.05 -9.27
C ASN A 57 35.48 -28.45 -9.57
N VAL A 58 35.70 -27.99 -10.80
CA VAL A 58 36.96 -27.41 -11.24
C VAL A 58 36.89 -25.89 -11.12
N ARG A 59 37.85 -25.31 -10.41
CA ARG A 59 37.97 -23.87 -10.21
C ARG A 59 39.32 -23.41 -10.71
N ILE A 60 39.31 -22.38 -11.56
CA ILE A 60 40.53 -21.74 -12.06
C ILE A 60 40.59 -20.35 -11.44
N GLU A 61 41.60 -20.13 -10.60
CA GLU A 61 41.82 -18.88 -9.91
C GLU A 61 42.95 -18.12 -10.59
N VAL A 62 42.71 -16.83 -10.85
CA VAL A 62 43.69 -15.93 -11.43
C VAL A 62 44.14 -14.95 -10.35
N ASP A 63 45.45 -14.92 -10.13
CA ASP A 63 46.14 -13.89 -9.36
C ASP A 63 47.00 -13.04 -10.32
N TYR A 64 47.64 -11.99 -9.80
CA TYR A 64 48.42 -11.03 -10.60
C TYR A 64 49.52 -11.69 -11.46
N ASP A 65 50.18 -12.73 -10.96
CA ASP A 65 51.30 -13.40 -11.64
C ASP A 65 51.14 -14.92 -11.78
N LYS A 66 50.00 -15.48 -11.35
CA LYS A 66 49.78 -16.93 -11.25
C LYS A 66 48.37 -17.33 -11.67
N VAL A 67 48.26 -18.52 -12.24
CA VAL A 67 46.99 -19.24 -12.43
C VAL A 67 47.02 -20.50 -11.57
N GLY A 68 46.07 -20.62 -10.67
CA GLY A 68 45.84 -21.82 -9.87
C GLY A 68 44.68 -22.64 -10.43
N PHE A 69 44.83 -23.96 -10.43
CA PHE A 69 43.78 -24.91 -10.78
C PHE A 69 43.44 -25.72 -9.54
N LYS A 70 42.17 -25.69 -9.16
CA LYS A 70 41.62 -26.46 -8.04
C LYS A 70 40.59 -27.47 -8.53
N ASN A 71 40.56 -28.63 -7.88
CA ASN A 71 39.53 -29.65 -8.09
C ASN A 71 38.97 -30.04 -6.73
N ASN A 72 37.64 -29.99 -6.56
CA ASN A 72 36.98 -30.19 -5.27
C ASN A 72 37.56 -29.27 -4.15
N GLY A 73 38.05 -28.08 -4.51
CA GLY A 73 38.68 -27.14 -3.59
C GLY A 73 40.17 -27.36 -3.32
N GLU A 74 40.72 -28.51 -3.70
CA GLU A 74 42.16 -28.82 -3.54
C GLU A 74 42.98 -28.27 -4.70
N GLU A 75 44.12 -27.61 -4.41
CA GLU A 75 45.01 -27.09 -5.45
C GLU A 75 45.74 -28.25 -6.15
N VAL A 76 45.44 -28.42 -7.44
CA VAL A 76 46.03 -29.48 -8.29
C VAL A 76 47.33 -28.97 -8.92
N CYS A 77 47.33 -27.73 -9.40
CA CYS A 77 48.55 -27.12 -9.92
C CYS A 77 48.48 -25.60 -9.91
N LYS A 78 49.65 -24.96 -9.86
CA LYS A 78 49.81 -23.51 -9.96
C LYS A 78 50.90 -23.19 -10.97
N ARG A 79 50.61 -22.28 -11.90
CA ARG A 79 51.53 -21.90 -12.98
C ARG A 79 51.78 -20.40 -12.95
N LYS A 80 53.03 -19.99 -13.10
CA LYS A 80 53.38 -18.57 -13.30
C LYS A 80 52.96 -18.13 -14.70
N ILE A 81 52.37 -16.95 -14.79
CA ILE A 81 52.04 -16.30 -16.06
C ILE A 81 53.32 -15.60 -16.57
N PRO A 82 53.82 -15.91 -17.78
CA PRO A 82 54.96 -15.21 -18.34
C PRO A 82 54.64 -13.72 -18.50
N ARG A 83 55.42 -12.82 -17.87
CA ARG A 83 55.26 -11.37 -18.02
C ARG A 83 55.46 -10.97 -19.49
N LYS A 84 54.40 -10.56 -20.19
CA LYS A 84 54.49 -9.94 -21.52
C LYS A 84 53.80 -8.57 -21.53
N ARG A 85 54.59 -7.52 -21.83
CA ARG A 85 54.25 -6.11 -22.19
C ARG A 85 53.26 -5.34 -21.29
N LYS A 86 53.45 -4.01 -21.19
CA LYS A 86 52.69 -3.07 -20.35
C LYS A 86 51.15 -3.10 -20.54
N HIS A 87 50.63 -3.56 -21.69
CA HIS A 87 49.18 -3.64 -21.95
C HIS A 87 48.46 -4.85 -21.31
N GLN A 88 49.18 -5.84 -20.75
CA GLN A 88 48.56 -6.96 -20.00
C GLN A 88 48.52 -6.70 -18.48
N GLN A 89 48.79 -5.45 -18.05
CA GLN A 89 48.82 -5.03 -16.63
C GLN A 89 47.47 -4.53 -16.09
N GLU A 90 46.40 -4.49 -16.91
CA GLU A 90 45.06 -4.19 -16.41
C GLU A 90 44.56 -5.30 -15.47
N LEU A 91 44.05 -4.89 -14.30
CA LEU A 91 43.32 -5.78 -13.38
C LEU A 91 42.23 -6.53 -14.18
N GLY A 92 42.33 -7.86 -14.26
CA GLY A 92 41.33 -8.70 -14.94
C GLY A 92 41.63 -9.07 -16.40
N TYR A 93 42.80 -8.75 -16.97
CA TYR A 93 43.15 -9.26 -18.32
C TYR A 93 43.13 -10.81 -18.44
N PRO A 94 43.68 -11.59 -17.47
CA PRO A 94 43.67 -13.05 -17.61
C PRO A 94 42.28 -13.65 -17.39
N ILE A 95 41.42 -13.06 -16.54
CA ILE A 95 40.05 -13.55 -16.35
C ILE A 95 39.18 -13.33 -17.59
N LYS A 96 39.31 -12.18 -18.27
CA LYS A 96 38.66 -11.93 -19.56
C LYS A 96 39.02 -13.00 -20.60
N THR A 97 40.28 -13.43 -20.63
CA THR A 97 40.73 -14.49 -21.55
C THR A 97 40.09 -15.83 -21.22
N MET A 98 39.83 -16.12 -19.94
CA MET A 98 39.11 -17.34 -19.52
C MET A 98 37.65 -17.29 -19.94
N TYR A 99 36.95 -16.16 -19.73
CA TYR A 99 35.57 -16.00 -20.21
C TYR A 99 35.47 -16.29 -21.71
N LYS A 100 36.38 -15.73 -22.52
CA LYS A 100 36.45 -16.02 -23.96
C LYS A 100 36.69 -17.50 -24.27
N TYR A 101 37.55 -18.18 -23.50
CA TYR A 101 37.80 -19.61 -23.72
C TYR A 101 36.54 -20.45 -23.51
N PHE A 102 35.81 -20.21 -22.41
CA PHE A 102 34.63 -20.99 -22.04
C PHE A 102 33.37 -20.62 -22.82
N LEU A 103 33.19 -19.33 -23.15
CA LEU A 103 31.95 -18.79 -23.68
C LEU A 103 32.01 -18.53 -25.20
N ASP A 104 33.10 -17.95 -25.73
CA ASP A 104 33.14 -17.51 -27.14
C ASP A 104 33.08 -18.69 -28.11
N GLY A 105 32.36 -18.50 -29.22
CA GLY A 105 32.23 -19.49 -30.29
C GLY A 105 31.21 -20.59 -29.99
N ARG A 106 30.54 -20.52 -28.83
CA ARG A 106 29.37 -21.37 -28.52
C ARG A 106 28.09 -20.61 -28.79
N SER A 107 27.10 -21.32 -29.32
CA SER A 107 25.73 -20.82 -29.45
C SER A 107 24.84 -21.23 -28.28
N SER A 108 25.19 -22.31 -27.55
CA SER A 108 24.34 -22.87 -26.50
C SER A 108 25.13 -23.44 -25.33
N ILE A 109 24.71 -23.11 -24.12
CA ILE A 109 25.18 -23.67 -22.85
C ILE A 109 23.95 -24.05 -22.03
N LEU A 110 23.89 -25.28 -21.51
CA LEU A 110 22.87 -25.71 -20.55
C LEU A 110 23.52 -25.83 -19.17
N VAL A 111 22.96 -25.11 -18.21
CA VAL A 111 23.46 -25.03 -16.84
C VAL A 111 22.32 -25.18 -15.84
N ASP A 112 22.46 -26.03 -14.81
CA ASP A 112 21.42 -26.08 -13.77
C ASP A 112 21.46 -24.82 -12.89
N ARG A 113 22.64 -24.47 -12.35
CA ARG A 113 22.88 -23.27 -11.53
C ARG A 113 23.98 -22.38 -12.10
N LEU A 114 23.62 -21.13 -12.41
CA LEU A 114 24.53 -20.11 -12.93
C LEU A 114 24.71 -18.99 -11.91
N GLU A 115 25.95 -18.73 -11.52
CA GLU A 115 26.35 -17.59 -10.69
C GLU A 115 27.18 -16.60 -11.52
N ILE A 116 26.79 -15.32 -11.53
CA ILE A 116 27.48 -14.27 -12.28
C ILE A 116 27.73 -13.07 -11.37
N TYR A 117 28.94 -12.99 -10.82
CA TYR A 117 29.35 -11.95 -9.87
C TYR A 117 30.24 -10.88 -10.55
N GLU A 118 30.35 -10.97 -11.88
CA GLU A 118 31.09 -10.07 -12.74
C GLU A 118 30.13 -9.10 -13.47
N GLU A 119 30.64 -7.90 -13.74
CA GLU A 119 29.94 -6.90 -14.54
C GLU A 119 29.76 -7.37 -15.99
N VAL A 120 28.53 -7.28 -16.51
CA VAL A 120 28.21 -7.65 -17.90
C VAL A 120 29.12 -6.97 -18.92
N LYS A 121 29.51 -5.71 -18.68
CA LYS A 121 30.45 -4.96 -19.55
C LYS A 121 31.82 -5.64 -19.72
N LYS A 122 32.23 -6.51 -18.80
CA LYS A 122 33.48 -7.28 -18.87
C LYS A 122 33.30 -8.68 -19.45
N LEU A 123 32.06 -9.17 -19.49
CA LEU A 123 31.67 -10.41 -20.14
C LEU A 123 31.42 -10.10 -21.63
N ASN A 124 32.47 -10.17 -22.44
CA ASN A 124 32.40 -9.85 -23.87
C ASN A 124 31.74 -11.00 -24.67
N PHE A 125 30.46 -11.27 -24.40
CA PHE A 125 29.71 -12.37 -24.99
C PHE A 125 29.55 -12.20 -26.51
N SER A 126 29.73 -13.28 -27.28
CA SER A 126 29.33 -13.30 -28.69
C SER A 126 27.79 -13.24 -28.79
N GLY A 127 27.23 -12.37 -29.63
CA GLY A 127 25.78 -12.08 -29.70
C GLY A 127 24.84 -13.26 -29.99
N ASN A 128 25.38 -14.42 -30.38
CA ASN A 128 24.59 -15.64 -30.67
C ASN A 128 24.53 -16.63 -29.49
N LEU A 129 25.16 -16.33 -28.36
CA LEU A 129 25.17 -17.23 -27.20
C LEU A 129 23.83 -17.18 -26.46
N LYS A 130 23.21 -18.35 -26.27
CA LYS A 130 22.05 -18.54 -25.39
C LYS A 130 22.34 -19.57 -24.31
N ILE A 131 22.17 -19.15 -23.06
CA ILE A 131 22.37 -19.96 -21.87
C ILE A 131 21.01 -20.40 -21.36
N GLN A 132 20.81 -21.72 -21.29
CA GLN A 132 19.64 -22.32 -20.68
C GLN A 132 19.91 -22.61 -19.22
N VAL A 133 19.12 -22.03 -18.31
CA VAL A 133 19.38 -22.07 -16.87
C VAL A 133 18.11 -22.35 -16.06
N ASN A 134 18.23 -23.15 -14.98
CA ASN A 134 17.14 -23.36 -14.03
C ASN A 134 17.22 -22.39 -12.83
N GLN A 135 18.43 -22.11 -12.36
CA GLN A 135 18.71 -21.25 -11.19
C GLN A 135 19.74 -20.18 -11.52
N LEU A 136 19.39 -18.90 -11.33
CA LEU A 136 20.26 -17.75 -11.62
C LEU A 136 20.56 -16.94 -10.35
N ASP A 137 21.84 -16.63 -10.13
CA ASP A 137 22.33 -15.75 -9.07
C ASP A 137 23.26 -14.69 -9.67
N THR A 138 22.93 -13.41 -9.51
CA THR A 138 23.68 -12.29 -10.11
C THR A 138 24.46 -11.46 -9.10
N ASP A 139 24.64 -11.92 -7.85
CA ASP A 139 25.35 -11.19 -6.77
C ASP A 139 25.05 -9.69 -6.77
N TYR A 140 23.77 -9.38 -6.55
CA TYR A 140 23.27 -8.01 -6.43
C TYR A 140 23.42 -7.15 -7.70
N HIS A 141 23.70 -7.73 -8.86
CA HIS A 141 23.56 -7.06 -10.14
C HIS A 141 22.14 -7.24 -10.68
N GLU A 142 21.65 -6.27 -11.44
CA GLU A 142 20.31 -6.29 -12.02
C GLU A 142 20.18 -7.42 -13.06
N PHE A 143 19.21 -8.32 -12.89
CA PHE A 143 19.02 -9.47 -13.78
C PHE A 143 18.79 -9.06 -15.24
N SER A 144 18.20 -7.87 -15.47
CA SER A 144 17.89 -7.33 -16.81
C SER A 144 19.13 -7.28 -17.70
N GLN A 145 20.30 -7.01 -17.12
CA GLN A 145 21.58 -6.91 -17.81
C GLN A 145 22.03 -8.26 -18.40
N TYR A 146 21.53 -9.37 -17.85
CA TYR A 146 21.88 -10.72 -18.27
C TYR A 146 20.86 -11.35 -19.23
N LEU A 147 19.66 -10.77 -19.38
CA LEU A 147 18.61 -11.25 -20.30
C LEU A 147 19.07 -11.47 -21.75
N PRO A 148 19.97 -10.65 -22.34
CA PRO A 148 20.44 -10.90 -23.70
C PRO A 148 21.07 -12.29 -23.90
N PHE A 149 21.64 -12.87 -22.84
CA PHE A 149 22.38 -14.14 -22.88
C PHE A 149 21.58 -15.32 -22.33
N ILE A 150 20.51 -15.07 -21.58
CA ILE A 150 19.61 -16.13 -21.10
C ILE A 150 18.59 -16.47 -22.19
N ASP A 151 18.36 -17.77 -22.42
CA ASP A 151 17.30 -18.23 -23.32
C ASP A 151 15.94 -17.91 -22.69
N SER A 152 15.05 -17.26 -23.43
CA SER A 152 13.72 -16.89 -22.93
C SER A 152 12.85 -18.08 -22.55
N LYS A 153 13.16 -19.28 -23.06
CA LYS A 153 12.50 -20.54 -22.69
C LYS A 153 12.76 -20.98 -21.24
N CYS A 154 13.74 -20.37 -20.57
CA CYS A 154 14.06 -20.68 -19.17
C CYS A 154 13.07 -20.07 -18.19
N PHE A 155 12.23 -19.14 -18.64
CA PHE A 155 11.27 -18.47 -17.78
C PHE A 155 9.94 -19.24 -17.73
N PRO A 156 9.36 -19.45 -16.53
CA PRO A 156 9.87 -19.05 -15.22
C PRO A 156 11.08 -19.87 -14.74
N LEU A 157 12.05 -19.19 -14.12
CA LEU A 157 13.17 -19.86 -13.46
C LEU A 157 12.71 -20.55 -12.17
N LYS A 158 13.34 -21.67 -11.80
CA LYS A 158 13.08 -22.34 -10.51
C LYS A 158 13.57 -21.50 -9.33
N LYS A 159 14.66 -20.76 -9.50
CA LYS A 159 15.23 -19.88 -8.46
C LYS A 159 15.91 -18.67 -9.09
N LEU A 160 15.64 -17.48 -8.54
CA LEU A 160 16.27 -16.23 -8.94
C LEU A 160 16.78 -15.47 -7.71
N ARG A 161 18.06 -15.09 -7.72
CA ARG A 161 18.65 -14.14 -6.76
C ARG A 161 19.28 -12.99 -7.53
N THR A 162 18.80 -11.77 -7.28
CA THR A 162 19.19 -10.56 -8.03
C THR A 162 19.01 -9.32 -7.16
N ALA A 163 19.62 -8.20 -7.58
CA ALA A 163 19.17 -6.89 -7.11
C ALA A 163 17.90 -6.44 -7.85
N ILE A 164 17.13 -5.59 -7.17
CA ILE A 164 16.03 -4.80 -7.73
C ILE A 164 16.42 -3.34 -7.56
N ASN A 165 16.46 -2.59 -8.67
CA ASN A 165 16.95 -1.21 -8.70
C ASN A 165 15.81 -0.19 -8.81
N GLY A 166 14.63 -0.60 -9.27
CA GLY A 166 13.49 0.30 -9.44
C GLY A 166 12.11 -0.38 -9.39
N PRO A 167 11.03 0.41 -9.28
CA PRO A 167 9.66 -0.09 -9.30
C PRO A 167 9.31 -0.87 -10.58
N GLU A 168 9.86 -0.48 -11.72
CA GLU A 168 9.66 -1.10 -13.03
C GLU A 168 10.12 -2.57 -13.11
N ASP A 169 11.07 -2.97 -12.27
CA ASP A 169 11.57 -4.34 -12.24
C ASP A 169 10.52 -5.32 -11.72
N PHE A 170 9.63 -4.87 -10.81
CA PHE A 170 8.60 -5.72 -10.22
C PHE A 170 7.50 -6.11 -11.21
N ASP A 171 7.27 -5.29 -12.24
CA ASP A 171 6.32 -5.61 -13.30
C ASP A 171 6.95 -6.53 -14.37
N HIS A 172 8.26 -6.79 -14.27
CA HIS A 172 8.95 -7.64 -15.23
C HIS A 172 8.48 -9.10 -15.09
N PRO A 173 8.07 -9.78 -16.19
CA PRO A 173 7.55 -11.16 -16.15
C PRO A 173 8.47 -12.19 -15.50
N VAL A 174 9.77 -11.92 -15.51
CA VAL A 174 10.81 -12.75 -14.88
C VAL A 174 10.78 -12.68 -13.34
N ILE A 175 10.34 -11.55 -12.77
CA ILE A 175 10.20 -11.37 -11.31
C ILE A 175 8.85 -11.92 -10.81
N ASN A 176 7.81 -11.86 -11.64
CA ASN A 176 6.44 -12.28 -11.26
C ASN A 176 6.18 -13.79 -11.27
N SER A 177 7.19 -14.60 -11.60
CA SER A 177 7.00 -16.02 -11.90
C SER A 177 7.96 -17.04 -11.27
N PRO A 178 9.02 -16.69 -10.50
CA PRO A 178 9.90 -17.70 -9.92
C PRO A 178 9.29 -18.34 -8.67
N GLU A 179 9.48 -19.65 -8.51
CA GLU A 179 9.08 -20.38 -7.30
C GLU A 179 9.79 -19.88 -6.03
N CYS A 180 10.91 -19.16 -6.18
CA CYS A 180 11.68 -18.57 -5.08
C CYS A 180 12.47 -17.34 -5.57
N LEU A 181 12.14 -16.15 -5.05
CA LEU A 181 12.86 -14.89 -5.26
C LEU A 181 13.60 -14.50 -3.96
N ALA A 182 14.93 -14.37 -4.02
CA ALA A 182 15.74 -13.88 -2.91
C ALA A 182 16.30 -12.49 -3.24
N LEU A 183 15.92 -11.48 -2.45
CA LEU A 183 16.36 -10.09 -2.60
C LEU A 183 17.50 -9.80 -1.63
N GLY A 184 18.59 -9.26 -2.15
CA GLY A 184 19.80 -8.98 -1.38
C GLY A 184 19.92 -7.53 -0.92
N PHE A 185 20.43 -7.29 0.30
CA PHE A 185 20.54 -5.97 0.94
C PHE A 185 21.96 -5.67 1.46
N PHE A 186 22.37 -4.38 1.42
CA PHE A 186 23.64 -3.85 1.98
C PHE A 186 23.38 -2.99 3.23
N TRP A 187 23.10 -3.59 4.38
CA TRP A 187 23.07 -2.88 5.68
C TRP A 187 23.53 -3.83 6.80
N GLU A 188 24.09 -3.29 7.89
CA GLU A 188 24.47 -4.06 9.09
C GLU A 188 23.23 -4.68 9.75
N PHE A 189 22.91 -5.93 9.43
CA PHE A 189 21.95 -6.72 10.19
C PHE A 189 22.67 -7.35 11.39
N ILE A 190 21.98 -7.41 12.53
CA ILE A 190 22.38 -8.30 13.62
C ILE A 190 21.78 -9.67 13.26
N PRO A 191 22.60 -10.71 13.00
CA PRO A 191 22.12 -12.05 12.68
C PRO A 191 21.10 -12.52 13.73
N ASP A 192 20.01 -13.14 13.28
CA ASP A 192 18.99 -13.78 14.13
C ASP A 192 18.20 -12.85 15.08
N SER A 193 18.37 -11.53 14.97
CA SER A 193 17.59 -10.54 15.72
C SER A 193 16.38 -10.04 14.93
N SER A 194 15.19 -10.10 15.53
CA SER A 194 13.98 -9.52 14.94
C SER A 194 14.07 -7.99 14.93
N ARG A 195 14.17 -7.38 13.75
CA ARG A 195 14.10 -5.91 13.59
C ARG A 195 12.67 -5.40 13.62
N PHE A 196 11.74 -6.16 13.04
CA PHE A 196 10.31 -5.83 13.02
C PHE A 196 9.47 -7.03 13.48
N SER A 197 8.47 -6.75 14.32
CA SER A 197 7.45 -7.70 14.76
C SER A 197 6.09 -7.03 14.59
N ILE A 198 5.23 -7.60 13.74
CA ILE A 198 3.89 -7.10 13.46
C ILE A 198 2.90 -8.12 14.04
N PRO A 199 2.13 -7.78 15.08
CA PRO A 199 1.12 -8.70 15.61
C PRO A 199 0.01 -8.94 14.56
N ILE A 200 -0.40 -10.20 14.41
CA ILE A 200 -1.55 -10.61 13.59
C ILE A 200 -2.78 -10.74 14.49
N ASP A 201 -2.63 -11.45 15.61
CA ASP A 201 -3.62 -11.61 16.68
C ASP A 201 -2.90 -11.85 18.03
N GLY A 202 -3.64 -12.16 19.11
CA GLY A 202 -3.07 -12.40 20.44
C GLY A 202 -2.04 -13.54 20.51
N ASN A 203 -1.99 -14.41 19.50
CA ASN A 203 -1.16 -15.61 19.47
C ASN A 203 -0.11 -15.58 18.35
N ALA A 204 -0.31 -14.84 17.25
CA ALA A 204 0.58 -14.84 16.09
C ALA A 204 1.19 -13.46 15.76
N LYS A 205 2.44 -13.45 15.28
CA LYS A 205 3.21 -12.26 14.90
C LYS A 205 3.98 -12.50 13.60
N ILE A 206 3.98 -11.54 12.68
CA ILE A 206 4.91 -11.51 11.55
C ILE A 206 6.25 -10.97 12.02
N ILE A 207 7.33 -11.72 11.84
CA ILE A 207 8.68 -11.32 12.17
C ILE A 207 9.48 -11.13 10.88
N ILE A 208 10.14 -9.99 10.75
CA ILE A 208 11.09 -9.69 9.68
C ILE A 208 12.50 -9.65 10.29
N TYR A 209 13.39 -10.50 9.81
CA TYR A 209 14.77 -10.59 10.28
C TYR A 209 15.72 -10.91 9.13
N GLY A 210 16.99 -10.52 9.28
CA GLY A 210 18.06 -10.84 8.33
C GLY A 210 18.73 -12.15 8.73
N VAL A 211 18.93 -13.05 7.76
CA VAL A 211 19.73 -14.26 7.93
C VAL A 211 21.04 -14.09 7.18
N GLU A 212 22.17 -14.36 7.85
CA GLU A 212 23.48 -14.37 7.20
C GLU A 212 23.58 -15.55 6.22
N VAL A 213 23.85 -15.24 4.96
CA VAL A 213 24.02 -16.27 3.93
C VAL A 213 25.48 -16.70 3.94
N SER A 214 25.75 -17.90 4.47
CA SER A 214 27.09 -18.45 4.71
C SER A 214 27.91 -18.80 3.45
N ASP A 215 27.60 -18.21 2.28
CA ASP A 215 28.39 -18.44 1.07
C ASP A 215 29.53 -17.41 0.99
N ARG A 216 30.75 -17.90 0.84
CA ARG A 216 31.99 -17.22 1.23
C ARG A 216 32.28 -15.96 0.39
N SER A 217 31.88 -14.79 0.89
CA SER A 217 32.64 -13.51 0.87
C SER A 217 31.70 -12.33 1.14
N LYS A 218 31.95 -11.58 2.23
CA LYS A 218 31.28 -10.37 2.74
C LYS A 218 29.95 -10.59 3.49
N ASP A 219 29.71 -9.68 4.44
CA ASP A 219 28.50 -9.52 5.27
C ASP A 219 27.26 -9.44 4.36
N ARG A 220 26.61 -10.59 4.14
CA ARG A 220 25.51 -10.73 3.19
C ARG A 220 24.29 -11.30 3.91
N PHE A 221 23.21 -10.53 3.90
CA PHE A 221 21.97 -10.87 4.59
C PHE A 221 20.82 -11.10 3.60
N GLU A 222 20.03 -12.14 3.84
CA GLU A 222 18.74 -12.40 3.19
C GLU A 222 17.61 -11.98 4.14
N LEU A 223 16.62 -11.23 3.62
CA LEU A 223 15.46 -10.81 4.41
C LEU A 223 14.45 -11.95 4.47
N VAL A 224 14.20 -12.49 5.66
CA VAL A 224 13.21 -13.52 5.90
C VAL A 224 12.02 -12.90 6.63
N VAL A 225 10.83 -13.05 6.04
CA VAL A 225 9.55 -12.70 6.66
C VAL A 225 8.84 -14.00 7.06
N LYS A 226 8.38 -14.09 8.31
CA LYS A 226 7.70 -15.27 8.83
C LYS A 226 6.51 -14.91 9.68
N ILE A 227 5.50 -15.78 9.72
CA ILE A 227 4.46 -15.78 10.76
C ILE A 227 4.93 -16.72 11.88
N ARG A 228 4.86 -16.27 13.13
CA ARG A 228 5.28 -17.02 14.33
C ARG A 228 4.17 -17.01 15.38
N ASN A 229 3.94 -18.16 16.01
CA ASN A 229 3.14 -18.23 17.23
C ASN A 229 3.98 -17.85 18.45
N THR A 230 3.43 -17.08 19.39
CA THR A 230 4.12 -16.56 20.59
C THR A 230 4.72 -17.64 21.50
N MET A 231 4.37 -18.91 21.27
CA MET A 231 4.80 -20.08 22.03
C MET A 231 6.03 -20.83 21.44
N GLU A 232 6.51 -20.50 20.23
CA GLU A 232 7.61 -21.25 19.59
C GLU A 232 9.02 -20.81 20.07
N GLY A 233 9.98 -21.73 20.12
CA GLY A 233 11.40 -21.52 20.51
C GLY A 233 12.27 -20.77 19.46
N PRO A 234 13.62 -20.79 19.59
CA PRO A 234 14.52 -20.04 18.71
C PRO A 234 14.37 -20.43 17.23
N ILE A 235 14.64 -19.46 16.35
CA ILE A 235 14.38 -19.53 14.92
C ILE A 235 15.33 -20.52 14.22
N PRO A 236 14.85 -21.49 13.42
CA PRO A 236 15.72 -22.36 12.63
C PRO A 236 16.37 -21.60 11.46
N PRO A 237 17.66 -21.84 11.15
CA PRO A 237 18.46 -21.07 10.18
C PRO A 237 18.10 -21.30 8.69
N LYS A 238 17.14 -22.17 8.37
CA LYS A 238 16.77 -22.53 6.99
C LYS A 238 15.27 -22.46 6.76
N SER A 239 14.78 -21.27 6.45
CA SER A 239 13.36 -21.08 6.16
C SER A 239 13.16 -20.25 4.91
N LYS A 240 12.19 -20.66 4.08
CA LYS A 240 11.86 -19.98 2.83
C LYS A 240 11.35 -18.55 3.09
N PRO A 241 11.75 -17.57 2.28
CA PRO A 241 11.16 -16.23 2.26
C PRO A 241 9.71 -16.27 1.76
N LEU A 242 8.91 -15.24 2.11
CA LEU A 242 7.55 -15.08 1.59
C LEU A 242 7.55 -14.85 0.08
N SER A 243 6.50 -15.32 -0.60
CA SER A 243 6.23 -14.93 -1.98
C SER A 243 5.95 -13.42 -2.09
N TYR A 244 6.10 -12.88 -3.29
CA TYR A 244 5.85 -11.45 -3.56
C TYR A 244 4.41 -11.02 -3.22
N ASP A 245 3.41 -11.84 -3.54
CA ASP A 245 2.01 -11.56 -3.21
C ASP A 245 1.73 -11.60 -1.71
N ALA A 246 2.38 -12.52 -0.99
CA ALA A 246 2.32 -12.57 0.46
C ALA A 246 2.96 -11.32 1.07
N LEU A 247 4.11 -10.87 0.56
CA LEU A 247 4.76 -9.64 1.01
C LEU A 247 3.87 -8.40 0.77
N LYS A 248 3.23 -8.28 -0.40
CA LYS A 248 2.27 -7.19 -0.69
C LYS A 248 1.12 -7.19 0.32
N SER A 249 0.56 -8.35 0.60
CA SER A 249 -0.54 -8.51 1.56
C SER A 249 -0.12 -8.09 2.95
N VAL A 250 1.08 -8.49 3.37
CA VAL A 250 1.67 -8.08 4.65
C VAL A 250 1.85 -6.57 4.72
N ILE A 251 2.50 -5.94 3.73
CA ILE A 251 2.68 -4.48 3.70
C ILE A 251 1.33 -3.75 3.71
N LYS A 252 0.34 -4.23 2.95
CA LYS A 252 -1.01 -3.64 2.91
C LYS A 252 -1.73 -3.69 4.26
N SER A 253 -1.46 -4.71 5.07
CA SER A 253 -2.03 -4.85 6.43
C SER A 253 -1.34 -4.00 7.51
N MET A 254 -0.16 -3.44 7.22
CA MET A 254 0.59 -2.64 8.19
C MET A 254 -0.02 -1.24 8.39
N SER A 255 0.13 -0.68 9.59
CA SER A 255 -0.19 0.72 9.87
C SER A 255 0.69 1.67 9.06
N VAL A 256 0.21 2.91 8.88
CA VAL A 256 0.95 3.97 8.16
C VAL A 256 2.34 4.17 8.77
N GLU A 257 2.46 4.19 10.09
CA GLU A 257 3.69 4.42 10.83
C GLU A 257 4.68 3.28 10.60
N LYS A 258 4.21 2.03 10.65
CA LYS A 258 5.08 0.86 10.41
C LYS A 258 5.56 0.80 8.97
N ARG A 259 4.73 1.20 8.02
CA ARG A 259 5.13 1.33 6.61
C ARG A 259 6.11 2.47 6.38
N GLN A 260 6.05 3.54 7.18
CA GLN A 260 7.03 4.61 7.15
C GLN A 260 8.38 4.16 7.73
N GLU A 261 8.39 3.48 8.89
CA GLU A 261 9.60 2.85 9.42
C GLU A 261 10.21 1.88 8.38
N LEU A 262 9.39 1.04 7.76
CA LEU A 262 9.82 0.15 6.69
C LEU A 262 10.40 0.92 5.49
N HIS A 263 9.78 2.04 5.11
CA HIS A 263 10.31 2.91 4.06
C HIS A 263 11.69 3.45 4.44
N ASP A 264 11.88 3.92 5.67
CA ASP A 264 13.13 4.53 6.13
C ASP A 264 14.26 3.50 6.23
N TYR A 265 13.99 2.34 6.84
CA TYR A 265 14.98 1.32 7.14
C TYR A 265 15.21 0.29 6.01
N LEU A 266 14.26 0.11 5.09
CA LEU A 266 14.34 -0.91 4.03
C LEU A 266 14.15 -0.30 2.63
N PRO A 267 15.20 0.30 2.04
CA PRO A 267 15.11 0.98 0.74
C PRO A 267 14.55 0.13 -0.41
N SER A 268 14.81 -1.18 -0.45
CA SER A 268 14.31 -2.05 -1.54
C SER A 268 12.78 -2.24 -1.51
N LEU A 269 12.14 -2.01 -0.35
CA LEU A 269 10.68 -2.11 -0.23
C LEU A 269 9.98 -0.78 -0.50
N ARG A 270 10.71 0.32 -0.71
CA ARG A 270 10.12 1.66 -0.95
C ARG A 270 9.22 1.67 -2.17
N ALA A 271 9.65 1.03 -3.27
CA ALA A 271 8.87 0.94 -4.50
C ALA A 271 7.56 0.16 -4.29
N THR A 272 7.64 -1.05 -3.73
CA THR A 272 6.44 -1.86 -3.42
C THR A 272 5.53 -1.12 -2.45
N ASN A 273 6.09 -0.50 -1.40
CA ASN A 273 5.34 0.31 -0.45
C ASN A 273 4.70 1.55 -1.10
N ALA A 274 5.36 2.17 -2.08
CA ALA A 274 4.86 3.33 -2.82
C ALA A 274 3.67 2.97 -3.73
N LEU A 275 3.58 1.75 -4.25
CA LEU A 275 2.45 1.32 -5.08
C LEU A 275 1.21 0.92 -4.29
N LEU A 276 1.39 0.49 -3.03
CA LEU A 276 0.27 -0.04 -2.23
C LEU A 276 -0.53 1.09 -1.55
N PRO A 277 -1.88 1.09 -1.67
CA PRO A 277 -2.73 2.03 -0.95
C PRO A 277 -2.62 1.83 0.56
N TYR A 278 -2.94 2.86 1.33
CA TYR A 278 -2.93 2.82 2.78
C TYR A 278 -4.33 2.56 3.35
N THR A 279 -4.37 1.90 4.51
CA THR A 279 -5.51 1.95 5.43
C THR A 279 -5.15 2.94 6.52
N ILE A 280 -5.94 4.01 6.65
CA ILE A 280 -5.66 5.15 7.53
C ILE A 280 -6.82 5.33 8.50
N GLU A 281 -6.53 5.52 9.78
CA GLU A 281 -7.55 5.70 10.81
C GLU A 281 -8.15 7.12 10.73
N GLY A 282 -7.29 8.13 10.70
CA GLY A 282 -7.71 9.53 10.66
C GLY A 282 -6.95 10.34 9.62
N VAL A 283 -7.68 11.12 8.83
CA VAL A 283 -7.10 12.12 7.93
C VAL A 283 -7.76 13.47 8.19
N ARG A 284 -6.97 14.55 8.31
CA ARG A 284 -7.48 15.92 8.25
C ARG A 284 -6.87 16.64 7.06
N ILE A 285 -7.70 17.33 6.30
CA ILE A 285 -7.27 18.17 5.18
C ILE A 285 -7.78 19.59 5.42
N CYS A 286 -6.84 20.52 5.43
CA CYS A 286 -7.06 21.97 5.44
C CYS A 286 -6.32 22.56 4.23
N GLU A 287 -6.49 23.87 3.97
CA GLU A 287 -5.83 24.52 2.83
C GLU A 287 -4.30 24.43 2.86
N ASN A 288 -3.68 24.55 4.05
CA ASN A 288 -2.22 24.58 4.21
C ASN A 288 -1.71 23.54 5.22
N GLU A 289 -2.52 22.53 5.52
CA GLU A 289 -2.20 21.51 6.51
C GLU A 289 -2.82 20.16 6.13
N ILE A 290 -2.05 19.08 6.33
CA ILE A 290 -2.58 17.72 6.27
C ILE A 290 -2.20 16.98 7.56
N GLN A 291 -3.14 16.23 8.11
CA GLN A 291 -2.91 15.31 9.22
C GLN A 291 -3.13 13.88 8.73
N ILE A 292 -2.21 12.99 9.07
CA ILE A 292 -2.32 11.54 8.87
C ILE A 292 -2.11 10.88 10.23
N ASN A 293 -3.16 10.26 10.76
CA ASN A 293 -3.24 9.73 12.11
C ASN A 293 -2.77 10.79 13.14
N ARG A 294 -1.65 10.55 13.82
CA ARG A 294 -1.09 11.44 14.86
C ARG A 294 -0.16 12.54 14.34
N LYS A 295 0.27 12.46 13.08
CA LYS A 295 1.24 13.39 12.51
C LYS A 295 0.53 14.49 11.73
N VAL A 296 0.96 15.72 11.93
CA VAL A 296 0.49 16.91 11.20
C VAL A 296 1.66 17.48 10.43
N TRP A 297 1.39 17.85 9.17
CA TRP A 297 2.29 18.61 8.33
C TRP A 297 1.65 19.96 8.05
N THR A 298 2.34 21.03 8.40
CA THR A 298 1.91 22.41 8.12
C THR A 298 2.83 23.01 7.08
N PHE A 299 2.27 23.73 6.09
CA PHE A 299 2.98 24.29 4.95
C PHE A 299 2.80 25.81 4.95
N VAL A 300 3.84 26.55 5.34
CA VAL A 300 3.79 28.00 5.52
C VAL A 300 4.63 28.71 4.46
N LYS A 301 4.05 29.75 3.85
CA LYS A 301 4.75 30.67 2.94
C LYS A 301 5.78 31.47 3.73
N ASN A 302 7.04 31.54 3.29
CA ASN A 302 8.05 32.33 3.99
C ASN A 302 7.87 33.84 3.73
N PRO A 303 7.70 34.68 4.76
CA PRO A 303 7.50 36.12 4.57
C PRO A 303 8.79 36.92 4.32
N GLU A 304 9.98 36.38 4.62
CA GLU A 304 11.22 37.18 4.73
C GLU A 304 11.96 37.50 3.42
N GLN A 305 11.44 37.13 2.24
CA GLN A 305 12.09 37.46 0.95
C GLN A 305 11.20 38.20 -0.06
N SER A 306 10.00 38.64 0.32
CA SER A 306 9.16 39.46 -0.56
C SER A 306 9.50 40.94 -0.41
N ASN A 307 10.61 41.37 -1.01
CA ASN A 307 10.73 42.78 -1.43
C ASN A 307 9.90 42.96 -2.71
N SER A 308 8.86 43.79 -2.61
CA SER A 308 8.06 44.37 -3.70
C SER A 308 7.45 43.42 -4.74
N GLY A 309 6.12 43.34 -4.75
CA GLY A 309 5.32 43.22 -5.99
C GLY A 309 5.18 41.85 -6.66
N ASP A 310 6.06 40.88 -6.40
CA ASP A 310 5.92 39.51 -6.91
C ASP A 310 5.34 38.58 -5.82
N ASP A 311 4.10 38.13 -6.03
CA ASP A 311 3.34 37.24 -5.13
C ASP A 311 3.83 35.77 -5.19
N ASP A 312 4.90 35.50 -5.94
CA ASP A 312 5.31 34.15 -6.30
C ASP A 312 6.47 33.64 -5.43
N SER A 313 6.24 33.50 -4.11
CA SER A 313 7.25 32.89 -3.25
C SER A 313 7.28 31.36 -3.50
N ASN A 314 8.20 30.93 -4.35
CA ASN A 314 8.50 29.52 -4.63
C ASN A 314 9.22 28.80 -3.47
N GLN A 315 8.98 29.22 -2.22
CA GLN A 315 9.62 28.66 -1.04
C GLN A 315 8.62 28.45 0.10
N THR A 316 8.62 27.24 0.66
CA THR A 316 7.71 26.81 1.73
C THR A 316 8.52 26.32 2.91
N THR A 317 8.11 26.72 4.11
CA THR A 317 8.57 26.13 5.36
C THR A 317 7.58 25.07 5.80
N ILE A 318 8.08 23.87 6.01
CA ILE A 318 7.32 22.70 6.44
C ILE A 318 7.69 22.39 7.88
N SER A 319 6.69 22.30 8.76
CA SER A 319 6.85 21.80 10.12
C SER A 319 6.04 20.52 10.30
N ILE A 320 6.59 19.56 11.05
CA ILE A 320 5.96 18.27 11.32
C ILE A 320 5.76 18.14 12.82
N GLN A 321 4.52 18.00 13.25
CA GLN A 321 4.17 17.79 14.66
C GLN A 321 3.64 16.37 14.87
N ASP A 322 4.13 15.69 15.90
CA ASP A 322 3.58 14.41 16.37
C ASP A 322 2.78 14.67 17.65
N PHE A 323 1.46 14.49 17.59
CA PHE A 323 0.56 14.82 18.72
C PHE A 323 0.73 13.91 19.93
N ASP A 324 1.14 12.65 19.76
CA ASP A 324 1.33 11.72 20.89
C ASP A 324 2.52 12.16 21.74
N SER A 325 3.61 12.55 21.09
CA SER A 325 4.84 12.96 21.77
C SER A 325 4.92 14.45 22.09
N GLY A 326 4.05 15.26 21.47
CA GLY A 326 4.09 16.73 21.53
C GLY A 326 5.35 17.33 20.89
N LYS A 327 6.12 16.54 20.15
CA LYS A 327 7.37 16.99 19.52
C LYS A 327 7.11 17.56 18.14
N THR A 328 7.83 18.62 17.83
CA THR A 328 7.87 19.23 16.49
C THR A 328 9.24 18.99 15.88
N SER A 329 9.28 18.66 14.59
CA SER A 329 10.53 18.61 13.83
C SER A 329 11.15 20.01 13.73
N PRO A 330 12.46 20.12 13.45
CA PRO A 330 13.00 21.37 12.91
C PRO A 330 12.24 21.77 11.65
N ASP A 331 12.17 23.07 11.40
CA ASP A 331 11.57 23.62 10.19
C ASP A 331 12.38 23.20 8.95
N ILE A 332 11.68 22.71 7.94
CA ILE A 332 12.27 22.25 6.69
C ILE A 332 11.87 23.23 5.59
N THR A 333 12.84 23.93 5.02
CA THR A 333 12.58 24.82 3.90
C THR A 333 12.74 24.09 2.56
N VAL A 334 11.72 24.16 1.69
CA VAL A 334 11.72 23.59 0.35
C VAL A 334 11.49 24.66 -0.72
N LYS A 335 12.11 24.49 -1.90
CA LYS A 335 11.93 25.38 -3.07
C LYS A 335 10.68 25.00 -3.87
N LYS A 336 9.52 25.04 -3.22
CA LYS A 336 8.19 24.78 -3.80
C LYS A 336 7.18 25.76 -3.22
N SER A 337 6.07 26.00 -3.94
CA SER A 337 4.92 26.69 -3.36
C SER A 337 4.26 25.80 -2.27
N PRO A 338 3.47 26.38 -1.35
CA PRO A 338 2.81 25.60 -0.30
C PRO A 338 1.87 24.52 -0.86
N ASP A 339 1.13 24.83 -1.92
CA ASP A 339 0.21 23.91 -2.57
C ASP A 339 0.93 22.73 -3.24
N GLU A 340 2.06 22.98 -3.94
CA GLU A 340 2.90 21.90 -4.49
C GLU A 340 3.51 21.01 -3.40
N ALA A 341 3.93 21.60 -2.29
CA ALA A 341 4.49 20.87 -1.17
C ALA A 341 3.43 19.99 -0.47
N LEU A 342 2.23 20.55 -0.29
CA LEU A 342 1.06 19.85 0.23
C LEU A 342 0.64 18.71 -0.70
N GLU A 343 0.56 18.95 -2.01
CA GLU A 343 0.23 17.93 -3.00
C GLU A 343 1.22 16.75 -2.93
N LYS A 344 2.52 17.05 -2.86
CA LYS A 344 3.54 16.00 -2.71
C LYS A 344 3.37 15.20 -1.42
N CYS A 345 3.06 15.86 -0.31
CA CYS A 345 2.78 15.17 0.94
C CYS A 345 1.52 14.30 0.83
N PHE A 346 0.43 14.85 0.28
CA PHE A 346 -0.82 14.15 0.04
C PHE A 346 -0.60 12.88 -0.78
N ASN A 347 0.08 12.97 -1.93
CA ASN A 347 0.30 11.84 -2.83
C ASN A 347 1.20 10.73 -2.23
N VAL A 348 1.96 11.00 -1.17
CA VAL A 348 2.73 9.98 -0.44
C VAL A 348 1.82 9.07 0.40
N TYR A 349 0.80 9.63 1.06
CA TYR A 349 -0.05 8.90 2.01
C TYR A 349 -1.43 8.55 1.44
N VAL A 350 -2.02 9.44 0.66
CA VAL A 350 -3.38 9.31 0.12
C VAL A 350 -3.28 8.93 -1.36
N LYS A 351 -3.35 7.62 -1.61
CA LYS A 351 -3.20 7.03 -2.94
C LYS A 351 -4.55 6.55 -3.47
N ASN A 352 -4.60 6.27 -4.77
CA ASN A 352 -5.76 5.64 -5.36
C ASN A 352 -6.08 4.31 -4.64
N GLY A 353 -7.35 4.12 -4.25
CA GLY A 353 -7.81 2.96 -3.50
C GLY A 353 -7.50 2.98 -2.00
N SER A 354 -6.88 4.05 -1.46
CA SER A 354 -6.70 4.21 -0.02
C SER A 354 -8.04 4.11 0.72
N THR A 355 -8.01 3.49 1.89
CA THR A 355 -9.17 3.34 2.78
C THR A 355 -8.96 4.21 4.01
N ILE A 356 -9.93 5.06 4.30
CA ILE A 356 -9.86 6.06 5.38
C ILE A 356 -11.09 5.89 6.27
N GLN A 357 -10.88 5.66 7.57
CA GLN A 357 -11.98 5.46 8.50
C GLN A 357 -12.69 6.79 8.83
N ASP A 358 -11.95 7.82 9.24
CA ASP A 358 -12.48 9.17 9.50
C ASP A 358 -11.67 10.21 8.73
N LEU A 359 -12.32 10.95 7.83
CA LEU A 359 -11.73 12.07 7.12
C LEU A 359 -12.41 13.37 7.53
N ASN A 360 -11.63 14.35 8.01
CA ASN A 360 -12.08 15.70 8.28
C ASN A 360 -11.60 16.66 7.18
N LEU A 361 -12.55 17.14 6.38
CA LEU A 361 -12.33 18.12 5.31
C LEU A 361 -12.75 19.50 5.81
N SER A 362 -11.75 20.31 6.19
CA SER A 362 -11.94 21.69 6.65
C SER A 362 -11.66 22.71 5.54
N GLY A 363 -10.92 22.34 4.50
CA GLY A 363 -10.69 23.10 3.27
C GLY A 363 -10.33 22.15 2.13
N VAL A 364 -10.56 22.57 0.88
CA VAL A 364 -10.18 21.80 -0.31
C VAL A 364 -8.93 22.44 -0.92
N PRO A 365 -7.76 21.78 -0.85
CA PRO A 365 -6.54 22.26 -1.49
C PRO A 365 -6.71 22.51 -2.99
N LYS A 366 -5.99 23.50 -3.52
CA LYS A 366 -6.16 23.96 -4.90
C LYS A 366 -5.84 22.85 -5.90
N PHE A 367 -4.78 22.07 -5.66
CA PHE A 367 -4.44 20.93 -6.51
C PHE A 367 -5.57 19.90 -6.64
N LEU A 368 -6.46 19.72 -5.65
CA LEU A 368 -7.60 18.79 -5.77
C LEU A 368 -8.74 19.36 -6.64
N CYS A 369 -8.89 20.69 -6.66
CA CYS A 369 -9.81 21.35 -7.57
C CYS A 369 -9.36 21.20 -9.03
N GLU A 370 -8.06 21.27 -9.27
CA GLU A 370 -7.45 21.22 -10.61
C GLU A 370 -7.20 19.79 -11.13
N ARG A 371 -7.23 18.79 -10.24
CA ARG A 371 -6.97 17.39 -10.60
C ARG A 371 -8.02 16.81 -11.54
N ASP A 372 -7.57 16.14 -12.59
CA ASP A 372 -8.43 15.49 -13.59
C ASP A 372 -9.07 14.20 -13.02
N GLU A 373 -10.31 13.95 -13.40
CA GLU A 373 -11.07 12.73 -13.06
C GLU A 373 -10.59 11.51 -13.86
N SER A 374 -9.91 11.72 -15.00
CA SER A 374 -9.44 10.65 -15.88
C SER A 374 -8.38 9.73 -15.26
N ASP A 375 -7.71 10.17 -14.18
CA ASP A 375 -6.69 9.41 -13.45
C ASP A 375 -7.23 8.19 -12.67
N GLY A 376 -8.56 8.00 -12.64
CA GLY A 376 -9.20 6.91 -11.92
C GLY A 376 -8.99 6.96 -10.40
N PHE A 377 -8.61 8.11 -9.86
CA PHE A 377 -8.34 8.33 -8.44
C PHE A 377 -9.64 8.27 -7.63
N LYS A 378 -9.76 7.28 -6.75
CA LYS A 378 -10.89 7.09 -5.85
C LYS A 378 -10.46 6.69 -4.44
N LEU A 379 -11.13 7.28 -3.44
CA LEU A 379 -10.93 7.03 -2.02
C LEU A 379 -12.10 6.27 -1.42
N ASN A 380 -11.80 5.32 -0.55
CA ASN A 380 -12.81 4.58 0.22
C ASN A 380 -12.89 5.20 1.62
N ILE A 381 -13.87 6.09 1.86
CA ILE A 381 -14.00 6.82 3.13
C ILE A 381 -15.21 6.27 3.88
N SER A 382 -15.07 5.92 5.17
CA SER A 382 -16.20 5.44 5.98
C SER A 382 -17.00 6.60 6.59
N THR A 383 -16.31 7.55 7.23
CA THR A 383 -16.91 8.77 7.80
C THR A 383 -16.26 10.01 7.22
N LEU A 384 -17.06 10.91 6.65
CA LEU A 384 -16.63 12.22 6.18
C LEU A 384 -17.16 13.32 7.10
N ARG A 385 -16.27 14.12 7.69
CA ARG A 385 -16.62 15.34 8.42
C ARG A 385 -16.32 16.54 7.55
N THR A 386 -17.26 17.45 7.43
CA THR A 386 -17.10 18.66 6.64
C THR A 386 -17.91 19.82 7.23
N ASN A 387 -17.85 20.98 6.61
CA ASN A 387 -18.52 22.18 7.06
C ASN A 387 -19.27 22.89 5.91
N GLY A 388 -20.29 23.67 6.26
CA GLY A 388 -21.15 24.35 5.28
C GLY A 388 -20.46 25.45 4.47
N VAL A 389 -19.28 25.93 4.88
CA VAL A 389 -18.54 26.98 4.16
C VAL A 389 -17.96 26.45 2.85
N LEU A 390 -17.79 25.14 2.72
CA LEU A 390 -17.20 24.52 1.53
C LEU A 390 -18.20 24.29 0.38
N VAL A 391 -19.40 24.87 0.40
CA VAL A 391 -20.47 24.56 -0.56
C VAL A 391 -20.04 24.66 -2.03
N ASP A 392 -19.26 25.68 -2.36
CA ASP A 392 -18.81 25.95 -3.73
C ASP A 392 -17.70 24.99 -4.20
N VAL A 393 -16.94 24.45 -3.25
CA VAL A 393 -15.75 23.62 -3.53
C VAL A 393 -15.93 22.15 -3.20
N PHE A 394 -17.04 21.78 -2.55
CA PHE A 394 -17.30 20.42 -2.08
C PHE A 394 -17.32 19.40 -3.21
N ASP A 395 -17.88 19.79 -4.37
CA ASP A 395 -18.02 18.88 -5.51
C ASP A 395 -16.65 18.51 -6.10
N TYR A 396 -15.66 19.39 -6.02
CA TYR A 396 -14.28 19.09 -6.43
C TYR A 396 -13.62 17.99 -5.58
N PHE A 397 -14.03 17.83 -4.32
CA PHE A 397 -13.53 16.78 -3.45
C PHE A 397 -14.39 15.51 -3.54
N ILE A 398 -15.72 15.64 -3.44
CA ILE A 398 -16.63 14.50 -3.29
C ILE A 398 -16.60 13.59 -4.52
N ARG A 399 -16.28 14.13 -5.70
CA ARG A 399 -16.06 13.36 -6.94
C ARG A 399 -14.96 12.30 -6.81
N PHE A 400 -14.02 12.43 -5.88
CA PHE A 400 -12.97 11.44 -5.63
C PHE A 400 -13.37 10.39 -4.58
N VAL A 401 -14.56 10.49 -3.99
CA VAL A 401 -15.02 9.55 -2.96
C VAL A 401 -15.83 8.42 -3.60
N ASN A 402 -15.62 7.20 -3.13
CA ASN A 402 -16.50 6.07 -3.40
C ASN A 402 -17.72 6.15 -2.45
N LEU A 403 -18.84 6.67 -2.97
CA LEU A 403 -20.05 6.90 -2.18
C LEU A 403 -20.68 5.61 -1.63
N ASP A 404 -20.48 4.47 -2.29
CA ASP A 404 -21.01 3.18 -1.83
C ASP A 404 -20.38 2.71 -0.51
N LYS A 405 -19.16 3.18 -0.23
CA LYS A 405 -18.44 2.88 1.01
C LYS A 405 -18.58 3.98 2.06
N LEU A 406 -19.25 5.08 1.74
CA LEU A 406 -19.46 6.20 2.64
C LEU A 406 -20.64 5.92 3.57
N GLU A 407 -20.34 5.54 4.81
CA GLU A 407 -21.34 5.18 5.79
C GLU A 407 -21.98 6.40 6.45
N LYS A 408 -21.19 7.45 6.69
CA LYS A 408 -21.63 8.61 7.45
C LYS A 408 -21.03 9.91 6.95
N ILE A 409 -21.84 10.96 6.89
CA ILE A 409 -21.39 12.35 6.77
C ILE A 409 -21.75 13.10 8.06
N SER A 410 -20.77 13.81 8.63
CA SER A 410 -20.99 14.79 9.70
C SER A 410 -20.79 16.19 9.13
N LEU A 411 -21.86 16.97 9.12
CA LEU A 411 -21.86 18.31 8.54
C LEU A 411 -22.00 19.36 9.65
N LEU A 412 -21.03 20.26 9.75
CA LEU A 412 -21.06 21.40 10.66
C LEU A 412 -21.48 22.68 9.94
N ILE A 413 -22.55 23.32 10.39
CA ILE A 413 -23.00 24.64 9.92
C ILE A 413 -22.72 25.67 11.03
N HIS A 414 -21.86 26.64 10.74
CA HIS A 414 -21.39 27.65 11.70
C HIS A 414 -21.67 29.09 11.22
N ASN A 415 -21.81 30.03 12.16
CA ASN A 415 -22.25 31.42 11.94
C ASN A 415 -21.10 32.43 11.75
N ARG A 416 -19.92 32.02 11.25
CA ARG A 416 -18.75 32.93 11.35
C ARG A 416 -18.63 34.02 10.29
N TYR A 417 -19.51 34.06 9.30
CA TYR A 417 -19.56 35.16 8.34
C TYR A 417 -21.00 35.62 8.16
N ILE A 418 -21.27 36.76 8.77
CA ILE A 418 -22.55 37.46 8.71
C ILE A 418 -22.84 37.79 7.23
N TYR A 419 -24.07 37.55 6.77
CA TYR A 419 -24.66 38.02 5.49
C TYR A 419 -24.38 37.27 4.18
N GLN A 420 -24.27 35.94 4.17
CA GLN A 420 -24.41 35.20 2.90
C GLN A 420 -25.68 34.35 2.88
N SER A 421 -26.58 34.69 1.96
CA SER A 421 -27.56 33.75 1.42
C SER A 421 -26.80 32.50 0.98
N GLY A 422 -27.22 31.32 1.47
CA GLY A 422 -26.64 30.05 1.04
C GLY A 422 -26.03 29.17 2.12
N GLN A 423 -26.07 29.55 3.40
CA GLN A 423 -25.49 28.75 4.50
C GLN A 423 -26.03 27.30 4.62
N PHE A 424 -27.19 27.03 4.02
CA PHE A 424 -27.82 25.71 3.99
C PHE A 424 -27.76 25.03 2.61
N GLU A 425 -27.22 25.67 1.57
CA GLU A 425 -27.12 25.12 0.20
C GLU A 425 -26.33 23.80 0.16
N MET A 426 -25.41 23.60 1.11
CA MET A 426 -24.75 22.29 1.28
C MET A 426 -25.77 21.14 1.46
N LEU A 427 -26.93 21.39 2.07
CA LEU A 427 -27.99 20.39 2.25
C LEU A 427 -28.72 20.03 0.95
N GLU A 428 -28.56 20.82 -0.12
CA GLU A 428 -29.11 20.52 -1.45
C GLU A 428 -28.17 19.65 -2.29
N LYS A 429 -26.91 19.45 -1.85
CA LYS A 429 -25.96 18.61 -2.58
C LYS A 429 -26.46 17.16 -2.61
N PRO A 430 -26.50 16.50 -3.79
CA PRO A 430 -27.00 15.12 -3.90
C PRO A 430 -26.30 14.12 -2.98
N SER A 431 -24.99 14.29 -2.78
CA SER A 431 -24.17 13.46 -1.88
C SER A 431 -24.55 13.62 -0.41
N ILE A 432 -25.11 14.77 -0.01
CA ILE A 432 -25.61 15.02 1.35
C ILE A 432 -27.04 14.48 1.50
N ILE A 433 -27.92 14.77 0.54
CA ILE A 433 -29.33 14.32 0.53
C ILE A 433 -29.43 12.80 0.64
N ASN A 434 -28.57 12.08 -0.09
CA ASN A 434 -28.68 10.63 -0.27
C ASN A 434 -27.67 9.81 0.55
N CYS A 435 -26.78 10.42 1.34
CA CYS A 435 -25.87 9.63 2.16
C CYS A 435 -26.63 8.77 3.18
N LYS A 436 -26.07 7.63 3.57
CA LYS A 436 -26.77 6.68 4.44
C LYS A 436 -27.09 7.30 5.81
N ASN A 437 -26.08 7.84 6.48
CA ASN A 437 -26.24 8.48 7.79
C ASN A 437 -25.72 9.93 7.75
N LEU A 438 -26.57 10.88 8.10
CA LEU A 438 -26.22 12.30 8.20
C LEU A 438 -26.29 12.78 9.65
N ASP A 439 -25.19 13.33 10.15
CA ASP A 439 -25.08 13.96 11.46
C ASP A 439 -24.88 15.46 11.29
N LEU A 440 -25.99 16.19 11.37
CA LEU A 440 -26.07 17.61 11.11
C LEU A 440 -25.93 18.39 12.41
N PHE A 441 -24.82 19.12 12.51
CA PHE A 441 -24.50 19.99 13.64
C PHE A 441 -24.69 21.44 13.25
N THR A 442 -25.58 22.15 13.93
CA THR A 442 -25.94 23.54 13.65
C THR A 442 -25.64 24.41 14.86
N MET A 443 -24.69 25.35 14.72
CA MET A 443 -24.33 26.33 15.76
C MET A 443 -25.02 27.68 15.60
N VAL A 444 -25.92 27.80 14.63
CA VAL A 444 -26.71 29.01 14.34
C VAL A 444 -27.95 29.07 15.25
N PRO A 445 -28.42 30.27 15.64
CA PRO A 445 -29.71 30.44 16.29
C PRO A 445 -30.87 30.13 15.34
N GLU A 446 -30.72 30.43 14.05
CA GLU A 446 -31.73 30.13 13.04
C GLU A 446 -31.78 28.62 12.75
N THR A 447 -32.97 28.04 12.88
CA THR A 447 -33.23 26.69 12.38
C THR A 447 -32.98 26.64 10.87
N PRO A 448 -32.33 25.58 10.34
CA PRO A 448 -32.38 25.31 8.91
C PRO A 448 -33.84 25.37 8.45
N PRO A 449 -34.16 26.15 7.41
CA PRO A 449 -35.50 26.20 6.88
C PRO A 449 -36.00 24.77 6.62
N ILE A 450 -37.22 24.51 7.07
CA ILE A 450 -37.77 23.15 7.16
C ILE A 450 -37.82 22.42 5.81
N ASN A 451 -37.86 23.16 4.70
CA ASN A 451 -37.75 22.64 3.34
C ASN A 451 -36.44 21.89 3.08
N TYR A 452 -35.30 22.36 3.63
CA TYR A 452 -34.03 21.62 3.51
C TYR A 452 -34.11 20.27 4.21
N ILE A 453 -34.63 20.25 5.45
CA ILE A 453 -34.69 19.04 6.28
C ILE A 453 -35.65 18.02 5.69
N THR A 454 -36.83 18.46 5.22
CA THR A 454 -37.83 17.57 4.60
C THR A 454 -37.36 16.98 3.27
N GLY A 455 -36.45 17.66 2.57
CA GLY A 455 -35.81 17.17 1.34
C GLY A 455 -34.83 16.01 1.53
N LEU A 456 -34.25 15.86 2.72
CA LEU A 456 -33.21 14.86 3.01
C LEU A 456 -33.74 13.42 2.96
N ARG A 457 -32.99 12.50 2.35
CA ARG A 457 -33.39 11.11 2.12
C ARG A 457 -32.52 10.08 2.84
N ASN A 458 -31.74 10.53 3.83
CA ASN A 458 -30.87 9.67 4.62
C ASN A 458 -31.67 8.59 5.36
N GLN A 459 -31.05 7.41 5.56
CA GLN A 459 -31.61 6.36 6.40
C GLN A 459 -31.61 6.79 7.87
N THR A 460 -30.53 7.42 8.32
CA THR A 460 -30.46 8.03 9.66
C THR A 460 -30.12 9.50 9.56
N LEU A 461 -30.96 10.37 10.11
CA LEU A 461 -30.69 11.80 10.23
C LEU A 461 -30.60 12.17 11.71
N ILE A 462 -29.45 12.70 12.15
CA ILE A 462 -29.27 13.26 13.49
C ILE A 462 -29.18 14.77 13.34
N LEU A 463 -30.15 15.50 13.88
CA LEU A 463 -30.17 16.96 13.93
C LEU A 463 -29.80 17.43 15.32
N ARG A 464 -28.68 18.16 15.43
CA ARG A 464 -28.18 18.72 16.68
C ARG A 464 -28.48 20.21 16.74
N HIS A 465 -29.68 20.57 17.18
CA HIS A 465 -30.17 21.94 17.17
C HIS A 465 -30.93 22.27 18.46
N SER A 466 -30.67 23.42 19.07
CA SER A 466 -31.30 23.79 20.36
C SER A 466 -32.64 24.51 20.21
N TYR A 467 -32.91 25.16 19.07
CA TYR A 467 -34.11 25.97 18.85
C TYR A 467 -35.09 25.40 17.81
N PHE A 468 -35.12 24.07 17.64
CA PHE A 468 -36.05 23.43 16.69
C PHE A 468 -37.49 23.55 17.20
N SER A 469 -38.38 24.22 16.44
CA SER A 469 -39.71 24.57 16.93
C SER A 469 -40.69 23.39 16.85
N VAL A 470 -41.76 23.45 17.66
CA VAL A 470 -42.86 22.46 17.60
C VAL A 470 -43.54 22.48 16.22
N ASN A 471 -43.62 23.65 15.57
CA ASN A 471 -44.23 23.79 14.24
C ASN A 471 -43.35 23.14 13.16
N ASP A 472 -42.03 23.32 13.22
CA ASP A 472 -41.10 22.66 12.29
C ASP A 472 -41.18 21.14 12.43
N LEU A 473 -41.25 20.65 13.67
CA LEU A 473 -41.45 19.22 13.94
C LEU A 473 -42.78 18.71 13.37
N ARG A 474 -43.87 19.46 13.55
CA ARG A 474 -45.19 19.11 12.96
C ARG A 474 -45.10 19.04 11.44
N MET A 475 -44.46 20.01 10.79
CA MET A 475 -44.27 20.00 9.33
C MET A 475 -43.42 18.81 8.87
N LEU A 476 -42.37 18.46 9.62
CA LEU A 476 -41.53 17.29 9.34
C LEU A 476 -42.35 15.98 9.43
N ILE A 477 -43.18 15.86 10.46
CA ILE A 477 -44.06 14.70 10.68
C ILE A 477 -45.05 14.55 9.52
N GLU A 478 -45.76 15.61 9.15
CA GLU A 478 -46.73 15.55 8.03
C GLU A 478 -46.04 15.21 6.70
N ASN A 479 -44.85 15.75 6.46
CA ASN A 479 -44.04 15.37 5.31
C ASN A 479 -43.67 13.87 5.31
N TRP A 480 -43.26 13.34 6.47
CA TRP A 480 -42.87 11.93 6.58
C TRP A 480 -44.07 10.99 6.43
N LYS A 481 -45.24 11.33 6.98
CA LYS A 481 -46.48 10.55 6.86
C LYS A 481 -46.83 10.22 5.41
N THR A 482 -46.65 11.18 4.50
CA THR A 482 -46.95 11.00 3.07
C THR A 482 -45.75 10.52 2.25
N SER A 483 -44.64 10.16 2.88
CA SER A 483 -43.40 9.80 2.18
C SER A 483 -43.25 8.29 1.93
N ASN A 484 -42.45 7.94 0.93
CA ASN A 484 -42.06 6.57 0.61
C ASN A 484 -40.81 6.10 1.38
N ARG A 485 -40.55 6.64 2.58
CA ARG A 485 -39.37 6.27 3.38
C ARG A 485 -39.41 4.80 3.83
N PRO A 486 -38.34 4.01 3.63
CA PRO A 486 -38.35 2.60 4.00
C PRO A 486 -38.38 2.40 5.52
N ILE A 487 -38.85 1.23 5.94
CA ILE A 487 -38.79 0.78 7.34
C ILE A 487 -37.35 0.84 7.85
N GLY A 488 -37.18 1.30 9.10
CA GLY A 488 -35.89 1.53 9.75
C GLY A 488 -35.30 2.92 9.49
N THR A 489 -35.96 3.76 8.69
CA THR A 489 -35.56 5.17 8.54
C THR A 489 -35.83 5.93 9.83
N SER A 490 -34.81 6.64 10.34
CA SER A 490 -34.83 7.27 11.66
C SER A 490 -34.37 8.72 11.62
N PHE A 491 -35.01 9.56 12.42
CA PHE A 491 -34.64 10.93 12.70
C PHE A 491 -34.45 11.11 14.21
N TYR A 492 -33.36 11.78 14.59
CA TYR A 492 -33.04 12.13 15.97
C TYR A 492 -32.91 13.64 16.09
N LEU A 493 -33.71 14.25 16.97
CA LEU A 493 -33.54 15.63 17.38
C LEU A 493 -32.85 15.65 18.73
N TYR A 494 -31.60 16.09 18.73
CA TYR A 494 -30.78 16.27 19.92
C TYR A 494 -30.54 17.75 20.20
N SER A 495 -30.87 18.19 21.41
CA SER A 495 -30.73 19.59 21.84
C SER A 495 -29.69 19.70 22.96
N TYR A 496 -28.86 20.75 22.91
CA TYR A 496 -27.83 21.02 23.92
C TYR A 496 -28.33 21.83 25.11
N LYS A 497 -29.40 22.61 24.92
CA LYS A 497 -29.89 23.59 25.91
C LYS A 497 -31.29 23.27 26.42
N ASN A 498 -32.14 22.77 25.53
CA ASN A 498 -33.55 22.54 25.79
C ASN A 498 -33.84 21.06 25.96
N ASP A 499 -34.66 20.74 26.96
CA ASP A 499 -35.28 19.43 27.08
C ASP A 499 -36.30 19.25 25.96
N THR A 500 -36.02 18.32 25.03
CA THR A 500 -36.91 17.95 23.94
C THR A 500 -38.26 17.43 24.40
N ASN A 501 -38.41 17.05 25.68
CA ASN A 501 -39.70 16.74 26.28
C ASN A 501 -40.71 17.89 26.18
N LYS A 502 -40.28 19.16 26.31
CA LYS A 502 -41.20 20.29 26.21
C LYS A 502 -41.81 20.35 24.81
N THR A 503 -40.97 20.24 23.78
CA THR A 503 -41.40 20.21 22.38
C THR A 503 -42.33 19.02 22.13
N PHE A 504 -41.99 17.83 22.64
CA PHE A 504 -42.82 16.63 22.55
C PHE A 504 -44.19 16.79 23.23
N ASN A 505 -44.20 17.36 24.44
CA ASN A 505 -45.40 17.52 25.24
C ASN A 505 -46.39 18.55 24.69
N SER A 506 -45.90 19.49 23.88
CA SER A 506 -46.72 20.52 23.22
C SER A 506 -47.18 20.13 21.81
N LEU A 507 -46.88 18.91 21.34
CA LEU A 507 -47.37 18.43 20.05
C LEU A 507 -48.84 18.02 20.14
N GLU A 508 -49.65 18.60 19.26
CA GLU A 508 -51.03 18.21 19.05
C GLU A 508 -51.17 17.68 17.61
N LEU A 509 -51.36 16.36 17.50
CA LEU A 509 -51.45 15.64 16.22
C LEU A 509 -52.78 14.89 16.15
N GLN A 510 -53.37 14.85 14.95
CA GLN A 510 -54.59 14.09 14.67
C GLN A 510 -54.24 12.65 14.23
N ASP A 511 -55.19 11.73 14.40
CA ASP A 511 -55.09 10.33 13.96
C ASP A 511 -53.86 9.59 14.53
N THR A 512 -53.64 9.74 15.84
CA THR A 512 -52.54 9.10 16.57
C THR A 512 -53.02 8.00 17.50
N PHE A 513 -52.12 7.09 17.87
CA PHE A 513 -52.34 6.06 18.87
C PHE A 513 -51.14 5.95 19.83
N PRO A 514 -51.36 5.60 21.10
CA PRO A 514 -50.27 5.45 22.06
C PRO A 514 -49.44 4.19 21.79
N VAL A 515 -48.12 4.33 21.93
CA VAL A 515 -47.15 3.26 21.67
C VAL A 515 -46.33 3.01 22.94
N GLU A 516 -46.25 1.74 23.35
CA GLU A 516 -45.39 1.34 24.46
C GLU A 516 -43.91 1.31 24.03
N ILE A 517 -43.04 1.97 24.80
CA ILE A 517 -41.62 2.04 24.49
C ILE A 517 -40.83 1.66 25.73
N GLN A 518 -40.00 0.63 25.59
CA GLN A 518 -39.07 0.19 26.62
C GLN A 518 -37.91 1.19 26.72
N CYS A 519 -38.12 2.32 27.39
CA CYS A 519 -37.05 3.28 27.72
C CYS A 519 -37.26 3.85 29.12
N ASP A 520 -36.26 3.69 29.99
CA ASP A 520 -36.31 3.85 31.46
C ASP A 520 -36.58 5.27 32.01
N LEU A 521 -36.91 6.27 31.17
CA LEU A 521 -36.84 7.69 31.57
C LEU A 521 -38.04 8.57 31.21
N THR A 522 -39.12 8.04 30.65
CA THR A 522 -40.31 8.86 30.33
C THR A 522 -41.62 8.18 30.72
N ASP A 523 -42.41 8.83 31.57
CA ASP A 523 -43.76 8.37 31.98
C ASP A 523 -44.81 8.47 30.86
N LYS A 524 -44.46 9.06 29.70
CA LYS A 524 -45.36 9.23 28.57
C LYS A 524 -45.14 8.16 27.50
N PRO A 525 -46.22 7.58 26.95
CA PRO A 525 -46.13 6.68 25.81
C PRO A 525 -45.64 7.43 24.56
N GLY A 526 -45.03 6.69 23.64
CA GLY A 526 -44.73 7.19 22.31
C GLY A 526 -46.01 7.48 21.52
N ILE A 527 -45.88 8.29 20.47
CA ILE A 527 -46.97 8.64 19.55
C ILE A 527 -46.78 7.85 18.26
N GLY A 528 -47.72 6.95 17.96
CA GLY A 528 -47.80 6.23 16.70
C GLY A 528 -48.76 6.91 15.72
N MET A 529 -48.41 6.89 14.44
CA MET A 529 -49.19 7.44 13.33
C MET A 529 -49.18 6.44 12.17
N LYS A 530 -50.34 6.19 11.56
CA LYS A 530 -50.41 5.34 10.37
C LYS A 530 -49.82 6.08 9.16
N MET A 531 -48.90 5.45 8.44
CA MET A 531 -48.41 5.95 7.15
C MET A 531 -49.18 5.28 6.00
N ASP A 532 -49.22 3.95 6.01
CA ASP A 532 -49.99 3.12 5.09
C ASP A 532 -50.34 1.78 5.78
N ASP A 533 -50.75 0.77 5.01
CA ASP A 533 -51.15 -0.52 5.57
C ASP A 533 -49.98 -1.29 6.19
N ASP A 534 -48.76 -1.11 5.69
CA ASP A 534 -47.57 -1.87 6.09
C ASP A 534 -46.63 -1.09 7.02
N ARG A 535 -46.80 0.23 7.14
CA ARG A 535 -45.87 1.11 7.85
C ARG A 535 -46.58 2.06 8.83
N ASN A 536 -45.95 2.23 9.99
CA ASN A 536 -46.28 3.28 10.95
C ASN A 536 -45.08 4.20 11.17
N LEU A 537 -45.37 5.46 11.48
CA LEU A 537 -44.40 6.43 11.97
C LEU A 537 -44.56 6.53 13.49
N VAL A 538 -43.46 6.39 14.23
CA VAL A 538 -43.47 6.49 15.69
C VAL A 538 -42.56 7.61 16.15
N LEU A 539 -43.04 8.43 17.06
CA LEU A 539 -42.32 9.54 17.66
C LEU A 539 -42.26 9.37 19.17
N TYR A 540 -41.08 9.50 19.76
CA TYR A 540 -40.89 9.31 21.18
C TYR A 540 -39.62 9.95 21.71
N HIS A 541 -39.60 10.22 23.00
CA HIS A 541 -38.43 10.71 23.70
C HIS A 541 -37.76 9.58 24.47
N GLY A 542 -36.44 9.51 24.48
CA GLY A 542 -35.71 8.46 25.19
C GLY A 542 -34.21 8.67 25.18
N GLN A 543 -33.48 7.72 25.78
CA GLN A 543 -32.02 7.66 25.63
C GLN A 543 -31.64 6.88 24.38
N HIS A 544 -30.87 7.53 23.51
CA HIS A 544 -30.45 6.97 22.24
C HIS A 544 -28.94 6.99 22.11
N LEU A 545 -28.38 5.93 21.55
CA LEU A 545 -26.95 5.86 21.25
C LEU A 545 -26.64 6.81 20.07
N ILE A 546 -26.11 7.99 20.39
CA ILE A 546 -25.76 9.04 19.43
C ILE A 546 -24.25 9.27 19.52
N ASN A 547 -23.52 8.85 18.47
CA ASN A 547 -22.05 8.89 18.40
C ASN A 547 -21.35 8.21 19.59
N GLY A 548 -21.79 7.00 19.94
CA GLY A 548 -21.16 6.19 20.99
C GLY A 548 -21.51 6.59 22.43
N MET A 549 -22.39 7.58 22.63
CA MET A 549 -22.92 7.95 23.94
C MET A 549 -24.45 7.91 23.95
N TYR A 550 -25.03 7.38 25.02
CA TYR A 550 -26.47 7.50 25.25
C TYR A 550 -26.81 8.95 25.61
N ARG A 551 -27.69 9.55 24.82
CA ARG A 551 -28.15 10.93 25.00
C ARG A 551 -29.67 11.00 25.00
N PRO A 552 -30.29 11.81 25.88
CA PRO A 552 -31.71 12.10 25.78
C PRO A 552 -31.97 12.84 24.47
N ALA A 553 -32.84 12.30 23.64
CA ALA A 553 -33.22 12.89 22.37
C ALA A 553 -34.65 12.48 22.01
N LEU A 554 -35.26 13.28 21.13
CA LEU A 554 -36.50 12.90 20.47
C LEU A 554 -36.15 12.06 19.24
N LYS A 555 -36.74 10.87 19.12
CA LYS A 555 -36.58 9.97 17.99
C LYS A 555 -37.89 9.81 17.24
N MET A 556 -37.82 9.91 15.92
CA MET A 556 -38.88 9.59 14.98
C MET A 556 -38.41 8.43 14.09
N GLU A 557 -39.22 7.40 13.89
CA GLU A 557 -38.82 6.19 13.16
C GLU A 557 -39.97 5.58 12.37
N VAL A 558 -39.66 5.08 11.17
CA VAL A 558 -40.59 4.29 10.35
C VAL A 558 -40.45 2.82 10.73
N ILE A 559 -41.54 2.19 11.14
CA ILE A 559 -41.60 0.79 11.57
C ILE A 559 -42.63 0.00 10.77
N ALA A 560 -42.56 -1.33 10.84
CA ALA A 560 -43.58 -2.20 10.26
C ALA A 560 -44.91 -2.11 11.04
N SER A 561 -46.03 -2.22 10.33
CA SER A 561 -47.33 -2.37 10.95
C SER A 561 -47.39 -3.64 11.80
N GLY A 562 -47.70 -3.48 13.09
CA GLY A 562 -47.81 -4.59 14.05
C GLY A 562 -46.53 -4.89 14.86
N SER A 563 -45.42 -4.18 14.66
CA SER A 563 -44.18 -4.44 15.40
C SER A 563 -44.15 -3.87 16.83
N LEU A 564 -45.17 -3.12 17.26
CA LEU A 564 -45.26 -2.55 18.60
C LEU A 564 -46.61 -2.88 19.26
N LYS A 565 -46.59 -3.12 20.57
CA LYS A 565 -47.81 -3.28 21.37
C LYS A 565 -48.53 -1.94 21.46
N LYS A 566 -49.75 -1.88 20.92
CA LYS A 566 -50.65 -0.73 21.12
C LYS A 566 -51.17 -0.78 22.56
N ILE A 567 -51.06 0.32 23.28
CA ILE A 567 -51.68 0.42 24.62
C ILE A 567 -53.19 0.43 24.40
N GLY A 568 -53.85 -0.70 24.68
CA GLY A 568 -55.30 -0.88 24.52
C GLY A 568 -55.72 -2.16 23.77
N ASP A 569 -54.80 -2.87 23.11
CA ASP A 569 -55.09 -4.21 22.56
C ASP A 569 -55.09 -5.22 23.71
N SER A 570 -56.21 -5.26 24.44
CA SER A 570 -56.54 -6.36 25.34
C SER A 570 -56.90 -7.55 24.45
N GLU A 571 -56.13 -8.63 24.47
CA GLU A 571 -56.58 -9.90 23.90
C GLU A 571 -57.92 -10.28 24.59
N PRO A 572 -58.99 -10.59 23.84
CA PRO A 572 -60.15 -11.23 24.45
C PRO A 572 -59.72 -12.64 24.86
N HIS A 573 -59.85 -12.92 26.16
CA HIS A 573 -59.63 -14.24 26.77
C HIS A 573 -60.48 -15.34 26.14
#